data_AF-A0AA35R6S8-F1
#
_entry.id   AF-A0AA35R6S8-F1
#
_cell.length_a   1.000
_cell.length_b   1.000
_cell.length_c   1.000
_cell.angle_alpha   90.00
_cell.angle_beta   90.00
_cell.angle_gamma   90.00
#
_symmetry.space_group_name_H-M   'P 1'
#
loop_
_entity.id
_entity.type
_entity.pdbx_description
1 polymer ?
#
loop_
_entity_poly.entity_id
_entity_poly.type
_entity_poly.pdbx_seq_one_letter_code
_entity_poly.pdbx_strand_id
1 'polypeptide(L)'
;MVGFFGRSHMYNFKDKRWNYAKTNCKFSMSLTGCTFIHKTYMYLYSYLMPKEVRERVDNIMDCEDIAMNFLAAHLSRKPPMKVPTNSDFHCAGCKSNISKKKDFWDERSVCIQFLTRIYGYQPLLYTQSRTDPVTTEIPSVNEYGNCFKPT
;
A
#
# COMPACT_ATOMS: atom_id res chain seq x y z
N MET A 1 2.77 5.07 -8.24
CA MET A 1 2.63 5.66 -6.90
C MET A 1 4.00 5.73 -6.28
N VAL A 2 4.35 6.85 -5.64
CA VAL A 2 5.65 7.03 -4.97
C VAL A 2 5.39 7.45 -3.53
N GLY A 3 5.83 6.67 -2.54
CA GLY A 3 5.49 6.99 -1.14
C GLY A 3 6.46 6.45 -0.11
N PHE A 4 6.26 6.90 1.13
CA PHE A 4 7.19 6.67 2.23
C PHE A 4 6.91 5.35 2.96
N PHE A 5 5.63 4.99 3.11
CA PHE A 5 5.21 3.84 3.91
C PHE A 5 4.74 2.68 3.03
N GLY A 6 5.63 1.71 2.84
CA GLY A 6 5.33 0.46 2.14
C GLY A 6 4.51 -0.52 2.98
N ARG A 7 3.61 -1.24 2.31
CA ARG A 7 2.85 -2.38 2.82
C ARG A 7 2.81 -3.49 1.78
N SER A 8 2.41 -4.68 2.19
CA SER A 8 2.40 -5.85 1.31
C SER A 8 1.09 -6.61 1.40
N HIS A 9 0.86 -7.45 0.41
CA HIS A 9 -0.07 -8.56 0.51
C HIS A 9 0.75 -9.84 0.71
N MET A 10 0.12 -10.93 1.13
CA MET A 10 0.73 -12.25 1.21
C MET A 10 -0.31 -13.32 0.94
N TYR A 11 0.07 -14.40 0.26
CA TYR A 11 -0.82 -15.54 0.08
C TYR A 11 -0.82 -16.41 1.32
N ASN A 12 -2.00 -16.65 1.87
CA ASN A 12 -2.19 -17.63 2.93
C ASN A 12 -2.55 -18.98 2.31
N PHE A 13 -1.66 -19.96 2.42
CA PHE A 13 -1.83 -21.30 1.87
C PHE A 13 -2.92 -22.11 2.55
N LYS A 14 -3.21 -21.84 3.84
CA LYS A 14 -4.26 -22.55 4.58
C LYS A 14 -5.64 -22.12 4.10
N ASP A 15 -5.84 -20.81 4.02
CA ASP A 15 -7.15 -20.22 3.66
C ASP A 15 -7.33 -20.07 2.14
N LYS A 16 -6.26 -20.30 1.37
CA LYS A 16 -6.17 -20.09 -0.09
C LYS A 16 -6.62 -18.69 -0.51
N ARG A 17 -6.17 -17.68 0.25
CA ARG A 17 -6.60 -16.28 0.09
C ARG A 17 -5.43 -15.32 0.25
N TRP A 18 -5.56 -14.16 -0.37
CA TRP A 18 -4.62 -13.05 -0.21
C TRP A 18 -4.98 -12.22 1.02
N ASN A 19 -4.00 -11.98 1.87
CA ASN A 19 -4.15 -11.22 3.10
C ASN A 19 -3.24 -9.98 3.12
N TYR A 20 -3.61 -9.00 3.93
CA TYR A 20 -2.83 -7.79 4.13
C TYR A 20 -1.66 -8.09 5.08
N ALA A 21 -0.49 -7.54 4.78
CA ALA A 21 0.73 -7.82 5.51
C ALA A 21 1.65 -6.59 5.58
N LYS A 22 2.60 -6.65 6.51
CA LYS A 22 3.74 -5.73 6.58
C LYS A 22 5.01 -6.57 6.50
N THR A 23 5.80 -6.33 5.47
CA THR A 23 7.09 -6.99 5.26
C THR A 23 8.19 -5.94 5.18
N ASN A 24 9.35 -6.24 5.74
CA ASN A 24 10.43 -5.26 5.88
C ASN A 24 11.12 -4.94 4.54
N CYS A 25 11.16 -5.92 3.64
CA CYS A 25 12.10 -5.92 2.50
C CYS A 25 11.42 -5.97 1.13
N LYS A 26 10.17 -6.42 1.07
CA LYS A 26 9.34 -6.45 -0.14
C LYS A 26 8.06 -5.70 0.16
N PHE A 27 7.57 -4.91 -0.77
CA PHE A 27 6.29 -4.22 -0.60
C PHE A 27 5.58 -4.17 -1.94
N SER A 28 4.26 -4.05 -1.91
CA SER A 28 3.42 -4.04 -3.11
C SER A 28 2.33 -2.99 -3.07
N MET A 29 2.26 -2.23 -1.97
CA MET A 29 1.35 -1.11 -1.77
C MET A 29 2.10 0.04 -1.09
N SER A 30 1.61 1.26 -1.32
CA SER A 30 2.02 2.46 -0.60
C SER A 30 0.80 3.13 0.04
N LEU A 31 0.89 3.48 1.32
CA LEU A 31 -0.21 4.15 2.05
C LEU A 31 -0.46 5.55 1.50
N THR A 32 -1.67 5.83 1.01
CA THR A 32 -2.06 7.10 0.36
C THR A 32 -1.81 8.33 1.23
N GLY A 33 -1.89 8.21 2.56
CA GLY A 33 -1.68 9.32 3.50
C GLY A 33 -0.31 10.01 3.39
N CYS A 34 0.72 9.32 2.91
CA CYS A 34 2.01 9.92 2.56
C CYS A 34 2.55 9.33 1.26
N THR A 35 1.78 9.50 0.19
CA THR A 35 2.16 9.03 -1.15
C THR A 35 1.83 10.09 -2.19
N PHE A 36 2.77 10.33 -3.11
CA PHE A 36 2.55 11.09 -4.33
C PHE A 36 1.84 10.19 -5.36
N ILE A 37 0.69 10.68 -5.83
CA ILE A 37 -0.20 9.97 -6.75
C ILE A 37 -0.48 10.89 -7.94
N HIS A 38 -0.36 10.37 -9.15
CA HIS A 38 -0.71 11.12 -10.35
C HIS A 38 -2.22 11.42 -10.36
N LYS A 39 -2.63 12.66 -10.66
CA LYS A 39 -4.03 13.12 -10.62
C LYS A 39 -4.99 12.22 -11.40
N THR A 40 -4.53 11.60 -12.47
CA THR A 40 -5.33 10.68 -13.28
C THR A 40 -5.85 9.51 -12.46
N TYR A 41 -5.07 8.96 -11.52
CA TYR A 41 -5.56 7.86 -10.67
C TYR A 41 -6.68 8.31 -9.73
N MET A 42 -6.66 9.56 -9.26
CA MET A 42 -7.78 10.12 -8.47
C MET A 42 -9.06 10.19 -9.32
N TYR A 43 -8.95 10.71 -10.54
CA TYR A 43 -10.09 10.74 -11.48
C TYR A 43 -10.63 9.32 -11.75
N LEU A 44 -9.75 8.39 -12.09
CA LEU A 44 -10.13 7.00 -12.38
C LEU A 44 -10.75 6.32 -11.15
N TYR A 45 -10.24 6.59 -9.96
CA TYR A 45 -10.81 6.10 -8.71
C TYR A 45 -12.23 6.64 -8.51
N SER A 46 -12.44 7.95 -8.67
CA SER A 46 -13.75 8.58 -8.44
C SER A 46 -14.81 8.16 -9.45
N TYR A 47 -14.44 8.06 -10.73
CA TYR A 47 -15.41 7.95 -11.82
C TYR A 47 -15.45 6.58 -12.51
N LEU A 48 -14.33 5.85 -12.58
CA LEU A 48 -14.27 4.56 -13.30
C LEU A 48 -14.17 3.35 -12.38
N MET A 49 -13.75 3.51 -11.12
CA MET A 49 -13.78 2.41 -10.17
C MET A 49 -15.22 1.92 -9.98
N PRO A 50 -15.45 0.59 -9.99
CA PRO A 50 -16.77 0.02 -9.72
C PRO A 50 -17.39 0.62 -8.46
N LYS A 51 -18.65 1.03 -8.57
CA LYS A 51 -19.38 1.71 -7.48
C LYS A 51 -19.34 0.91 -6.18
N GLU A 52 -19.47 -0.41 -6.27
CA GLU A 52 -19.42 -1.33 -5.13
C GLU A 52 -18.09 -1.22 -4.34
N VAL A 53 -16.97 -0.96 -5.02
CA VAL A 53 -15.68 -0.75 -4.35
C VAL A 53 -15.68 0.54 -3.56
N ARG A 54 -16.18 1.63 -4.15
CA ARG A 54 -16.26 2.93 -3.47
C ARG A 54 -17.21 2.87 -2.28
N GLU A 55 -18.39 2.28 -2.45
CA GLU A 55 -19.36 2.08 -1.37
C GLU A 55 -18.78 1.24 -0.24
N ARG A 56 -18.01 0.17 -0.55
CA ARG A 56 -17.35 -0.63 0.48
C ARG A 56 -16.35 0.19 1.29
N VAL A 57 -15.52 1.00 0.62
CA VAL A 57 -14.54 1.89 1.27
C VAL A 57 -15.24 2.92 2.14
N ASP A 58 -16.28 3.58 1.63
CA ASP A 58 -17.03 4.60 2.36
C ASP A 58 -17.75 4.00 3.59
N ASN A 59 -18.28 2.78 3.48
CA ASN A 59 -18.98 2.12 4.58
C ASN A 59 -18.07 1.70 5.73
N ILE A 60 -16.83 1.27 5.44
CA ILE A 60 -15.88 0.84 6.49
C ILE A 60 -14.95 1.96 6.92
N MET A 61 -14.90 3.07 6.17
CA MET A 61 -13.99 4.19 6.39
C MET A 61 -12.51 3.75 6.47
N ASP A 62 -12.12 2.78 5.64
CA ASP A 62 -10.77 2.24 5.49
C ASP A 62 -10.60 1.60 4.09
N CYS A 63 -9.37 1.17 3.77
CA CYS A 63 -8.99 0.45 2.55
C CYS A 63 -9.02 1.26 1.24
N GLU A 64 -9.15 2.58 1.32
CA GLU A 64 -9.07 3.47 0.16
C GLU A 64 -7.70 3.37 -0.52
N ASP A 65 -6.65 3.22 0.28
CA ASP A 65 -5.29 3.05 -0.18
C ASP A 65 -5.07 1.69 -0.86
N ILE A 66 -5.63 0.61 -0.31
CA ILE A 66 -5.58 -0.73 -0.93
C ILE A 66 -6.30 -0.66 -2.29
N ALA A 67 -7.50 -0.07 -2.35
CA ALA A 67 -8.25 0.09 -3.58
C ALA A 67 -7.49 0.95 -4.61
N MET A 68 -6.86 2.05 -4.18
CA MET A 68 -6.02 2.89 -5.04
C MET A 68 -4.80 2.14 -5.59
N ASN A 69 -4.12 1.34 -4.76
CA ASN A 69 -2.99 0.52 -5.23
C ASN A 69 -3.44 -0.59 -6.19
N PHE A 70 -4.61 -1.21 -5.96
CA PHE A 70 -5.20 -2.18 -6.89
C PHE A 70 -5.44 -1.54 -8.26
N LEU A 71 -6.08 -0.38 -8.29
CA LEU A 71 -6.34 0.38 -9.53
C LEU A 71 -5.03 0.74 -10.24
N ALA A 72 -4.08 1.33 -9.52
CA ALA A 72 -2.81 1.75 -10.09
C ALA A 72 -2.00 0.57 -10.64
N ALA A 73 -1.96 -0.55 -9.91
CA ALA A 73 -1.24 -1.76 -10.34
C ALA A 73 -1.95 -2.45 -11.53
N HIS A 74 -3.27 -2.49 -11.53
CA HIS A 74 -4.07 -3.04 -12.65
C HIS A 74 -3.76 -2.29 -13.95
N LEU A 75 -3.78 -0.96 -13.92
CA LEU A 75 -3.61 -0.12 -15.11
C LEU A 75 -2.15 -0.02 -15.56
N SER A 76 -1.21 0.20 -14.63
CA SER A 76 0.18 0.46 -14.98
C SER A 76 1.02 -0.81 -15.14
N ARG A 77 0.57 -1.93 -14.55
CA ARG A 77 1.36 -3.16 -14.41
C ARG A 77 2.73 -2.94 -13.78
N LYS A 78 2.84 -1.93 -12.91
CA LYS A 78 4.07 -1.56 -12.20
C LYS A 78 3.84 -1.51 -10.68
N PRO A 79 4.84 -1.88 -9.87
CA PRO A 79 4.76 -1.76 -8.42
C PRO A 79 4.92 -0.29 -7.98
N PRO A 80 4.58 0.05 -6.72
CA PRO A 80 4.89 1.37 -6.16
C PRO A 80 6.40 1.55 -5.97
N MET A 81 6.85 2.80 -5.83
CA MET A 81 8.24 3.15 -5.52
C MET A 81 8.34 3.69 -4.10
N LYS A 82 9.33 3.22 -3.32
CA LYS A 82 9.57 3.70 -1.96
C LYS A 82 10.60 4.82 -1.96
N VAL A 83 10.33 5.85 -1.17
CA VAL A 83 11.28 6.93 -0.86
C VAL A 83 11.58 6.93 0.64
N PRO A 84 12.79 7.36 1.06
CA PRO A 84 13.15 7.41 2.48
C PRO A 84 12.33 8.45 3.24
N THR A 85 12.08 8.16 4.51
CA THR A 85 11.58 9.12 5.49
C THR A 85 12.36 8.94 6.79
N ASN A 86 12.70 10.06 7.44
CA ASN A 86 13.32 10.06 8.77
C ASN A 86 12.27 10.14 9.89
N SER A 87 10.99 10.14 9.54
CA SER A 87 9.90 10.32 10.47
C SER A 87 8.81 9.30 10.23
N ASP A 88 8.33 8.74 11.34
CA ASP A 88 7.08 7.99 11.34
C ASP A 88 5.90 8.94 11.16
N PHE A 89 4.88 8.48 10.44
CA PHE A 89 3.64 9.23 10.29
C PHE A 89 2.80 9.11 11.55
N HIS A 90 3.05 10.02 12.49
CA HIS A 90 2.29 10.14 13.71
C HIS A 90 1.39 11.38 13.67
N CYS A 91 0.09 11.18 13.85
CA CYS A 91 -0.85 12.28 14.07
C CYS A 91 -0.83 12.70 15.55
N ALA A 92 -0.11 13.78 15.86
CA ALA A 92 0.06 14.27 17.24
C ALA A 92 -1.24 14.73 17.93
N GLY A 93 -2.28 15.06 17.16
CA GLY A 93 -3.58 15.55 17.68
C GLY A 93 -4.76 14.58 17.55
N CYS A 94 -4.55 13.37 17.04
CA CYS A 94 -5.65 12.43 16.78
C CYS A 94 -6.09 11.70 18.06
N LYS A 95 -7.35 11.88 18.48
CA LYS A 95 -7.95 11.22 19.66
C LYS A 95 -8.01 9.69 19.53
N SER A 96 -8.22 9.20 18.32
CA SER A 96 -8.26 7.78 17.98
C SER A 96 -7.54 7.56 16.66
N ASN A 97 -6.93 6.37 16.51
CA ASN A 97 -6.22 6.01 15.28
C ASN A 97 -6.76 4.65 14.81
N ILE A 98 -7.17 4.57 13.56
CA ILE A 98 -7.75 3.36 12.94
C ILE A 98 -6.74 2.20 13.05
N SER A 99 -5.44 2.50 12.94
CA SER A 99 -4.36 1.51 13.07
C SER A 99 -4.21 0.90 14.46
N LYS A 100 -4.87 1.46 15.49
CA LYS A 100 -4.87 0.94 16.86
C LYS A 100 -6.07 0.03 17.16
N LYS A 101 -7.02 -0.09 16.23
CA LYS A 101 -8.16 -1.02 16.37
C LYS A 101 -7.65 -2.46 16.33
N LYS A 102 -8.29 -3.34 17.11
CA LYS A 102 -7.94 -4.76 17.20
C LYS A 102 -8.06 -5.49 15.85
N ASP A 103 -9.08 -5.13 15.09
CA ASP A 103 -9.45 -5.82 13.84
C ASP A 103 -8.81 -5.19 12.59
N PHE A 104 -7.90 -4.21 12.78
CA PHE A 104 -7.27 -3.46 11.69
C PHE A 104 -6.63 -4.33 10.61
N TRP A 105 -5.93 -5.40 11.00
CA TRP A 105 -5.26 -6.29 10.03
C TRP A 105 -6.24 -7.19 9.28
N ASP A 106 -7.29 -7.62 9.97
CA ASP A 106 -8.29 -8.54 9.43
C ASP A 106 -9.23 -7.82 8.46
N GLU A 107 -9.70 -6.62 8.82
CA GLU A 107 -10.52 -5.77 7.93
C GLU A 107 -9.80 -5.49 6.60
N ARG A 108 -8.50 -5.16 6.67
CA ARG A 108 -7.68 -4.90 5.48
C ARG A 108 -7.40 -6.15 4.65
N SER A 109 -7.27 -7.30 5.30
CA SER A 109 -7.19 -8.59 4.60
C SER A 109 -8.49 -8.88 3.86
N VAL A 110 -9.65 -8.63 4.48
CA VAL A 110 -10.97 -8.74 3.85
C VAL A 110 -11.09 -7.81 2.65
N CYS A 111 -10.56 -6.58 2.72
CA CYS A 111 -10.54 -5.66 1.58
C CYS A 111 -9.76 -6.21 0.38
N ILE A 112 -8.57 -6.78 0.60
CA ILE A 112 -7.79 -7.43 -0.46
C ILE A 112 -8.57 -8.58 -1.09
N GLN A 113 -9.22 -9.41 -0.27
CA GLN A 113 -10.01 -10.55 -0.76
C GLN A 113 -11.21 -10.08 -1.59
N PHE A 114 -11.91 -9.04 -1.12
CA PHE A 114 -13.03 -8.42 -1.84
C PHE A 114 -12.58 -7.83 -3.19
N LEU A 115 -11.52 -7.02 -3.19
CA LEU A 115 -10.98 -6.42 -4.42
C LEU A 115 -10.48 -7.49 -5.41
N THR A 116 -9.85 -8.55 -4.92
CA THR A 116 -9.42 -9.68 -5.78
C THR A 116 -10.61 -10.33 -6.49
N ARG A 117 -11.77 -10.43 -5.82
CA ARG A 117 -13.00 -10.95 -6.45
C ARG A 117 -13.54 -10.00 -7.51
N ILE A 118 -13.61 -8.70 -7.21
CA ILE A 118 -14.12 -7.68 -8.16
C ILE A 118 -13.23 -7.59 -9.40
N TYR A 119 -11.90 -7.58 -9.24
CA TYR A 119 -10.97 -7.52 -10.36
C TYR A 119 -10.79 -8.88 -11.07
N GLY A 120 -11.24 -9.99 -10.47
CA GLY A 120 -11.08 -11.36 -10.98
C GLY A 120 -9.67 -11.94 -10.82
N TYR A 121 -8.70 -11.15 -10.35
CA TYR A 121 -7.33 -11.59 -10.07
C TYR A 121 -6.66 -10.63 -9.09
N GLN A 122 -5.44 -10.98 -8.64
CA GLN A 122 -4.64 -10.15 -7.75
C GLN A 122 -3.63 -9.33 -8.58
N PRO A 123 -3.75 -7.97 -8.61
CA PRO A 123 -2.92 -7.14 -9.49
C PRO A 123 -1.66 -6.55 -8.85
N LEU A 124 -1.54 -6.55 -7.52
CA LEU A 124 -0.43 -5.86 -6.85
C LEU A 124 0.89 -6.60 -7.10
N LEU A 125 1.93 -5.85 -7.43
CA LEU A 125 3.26 -6.38 -7.72
C LEU A 125 4.22 -6.03 -6.60
N TYR A 126 5.07 -6.98 -6.21
CA TYR A 126 6.12 -6.72 -5.23
C TYR A 126 7.28 -5.95 -5.85
N THR A 127 7.91 -5.11 -5.03
CA THR A 127 9.17 -4.44 -5.31
C THR A 127 10.05 -4.41 -4.07
N GLN A 128 11.35 -4.22 -4.30
CA GLN A 128 12.37 -3.92 -3.29
C GLN A 128 13.11 -2.63 -3.65
N SER A 129 12.60 -1.88 -4.63
CA SER A 129 13.24 -0.65 -5.10
C SER A 129 12.95 0.48 -4.13
N ARG A 130 14.02 1.15 -3.72
CA ARG A 130 14.00 2.38 -2.93
C ARG A 130 14.82 3.41 -3.69
N THR A 131 14.31 4.63 -3.76
CA THR A 131 14.99 5.75 -4.40
C THR A 131 15.34 6.78 -3.35
N ASP A 132 16.64 6.94 -3.09
CA ASP A 132 17.16 7.90 -2.14
C ASP A 132 17.53 9.22 -2.85
N PRO A 133 17.36 10.39 -2.18
CA PRO A 133 17.83 11.67 -2.69
C PRO A 133 19.35 11.66 -2.88
N VAL A 134 19.84 12.40 -3.89
CA VAL A 134 21.28 12.56 -4.16
C VAL A 134 22.03 13.13 -2.95
N THR A 135 21.37 13.95 -2.14
CA THR A 135 21.94 14.59 -0.95
C THR A 135 21.92 13.71 0.30
N THR A 136 21.28 12.53 0.24
CA THR A 136 21.24 11.62 1.38
C THR A 136 22.54 10.82 1.38
N GLU A 137 23.33 10.94 2.46
CA GLU A 137 24.43 10.01 2.70
C GLU A 137 23.87 8.59 2.61
N ILE A 138 24.41 7.78 1.69
CA ILE A 138 23.98 6.39 1.52
C ILE A 138 24.24 5.72 2.87
N PRO A 139 23.19 5.31 3.62
CA PRO A 139 23.40 4.67 4.90
C PRO A 139 24.28 3.45 4.68
N SER A 140 25.25 3.22 5.57
CA SER A 140 26.06 2.01 5.50
C SER A 140 25.15 0.78 5.42
N VAL A 141 25.55 -0.24 4.65
CA VAL A 141 24.76 -1.45 4.33
C VAL A 141 24.16 -2.14 5.58
N ASN A 142 24.68 -1.81 6.77
CA ASN A 142 24.29 -2.35 8.06
C ASN A 142 23.10 -1.66 8.76
N GLU A 143 22.68 -0.43 8.40
CA GLU A 143 21.59 0.27 9.09
C GLU A 143 20.18 -0.16 8.65
N TYR A 144 20.05 -0.75 7.46
CA TYR A 144 18.78 -1.26 6.93
C TYR A 144 18.94 -2.69 6.42
N GLY A 145 19.43 -3.58 7.28
CA GLY A 145 19.61 -5.02 7.05
C GLY A 145 19.33 -5.50 5.62
N ASN A 146 20.32 -5.40 4.73
CA ASN A 146 20.43 -6.08 3.42
C ASN A 146 19.26 -6.03 2.42
N CYS A 147 18.21 -5.22 2.62
CA CYS A 147 16.96 -5.42 1.89
C CYS A 147 16.72 -4.53 0.67
N PHE A 148 17.29 -3.34 0.63
CA PHE A 148 17.14 -2.41 -0.49
C PHE A 148 18.46 -2.35 -1.26
N LYS A 149 18.46 -2.80 -2.52
CA LYS A 149 19.60 -2.60 -3.41
C LYS A 149 19.50 -1.19 -4.01
N PRO A 150 20.58 -0.39 -3.98
CA PRO A 150 20.64 0.84 -4.76
C PRO A 150 20.43 0.49 -6.25
N THR A 151 19.56 1.23 -6.93
CA THR A 151 19.43 1.17 -8.39
C THR A 151 20.48 2.02 -9.07
#